data_AF-A0A661IT08-F1
#
_entry.id   AF-A0A661IT08-F1
#
_cell.length_a   1.000
_cell.length_b   1.000
_cell.length_c   1.000
_cell.angle_alpha   90.00
_cell.angle_beta   90.00
_cell.angle_gamma   90.00
#
_symmetry.space_group_name_H-M   'P 1'
#
loop_
_entity.id
_entity.type
_entity.pdbx_description
1 polymer ?
#
loop_
_entity_poly.entity_id
_entity_poly.type
_entity_poly.pdbx_seq_one_letter_code
_entity_poly.pdbx_strand_id
1 'polypeptide(L)'
;MRFYIHSFKIDISNKLIDNNTLPVELINAIKVIRKHSTKVPSTQKQKDAAKDATQSRQQIAQNKIENAVNILRMEDELINNSSVQSVSGCSINTVKKYGEFIEAQEKLRLECCK
;
A
#
# COMPACT_ATOMS: atom_id res chain seq x y z
N MET A 1 18.14 -3.11 -2.08
CA MET A 1 18.51 -3.46 -3.46
C MET A 1 19.54 -4.57 -3.45
N ARG A 2 19.46 -5.48 -4.41
CA ARG A 2 20.42 -6.56 -4.61
C ARG A 2 21.33 -6.23 -5.80
N PHE A 3 22.62 -6.45 -5.64
CA PHE A 3 23.66 -6.12 -6.62
C PHE A 3 24.56 -7.33 -6.84
N TYR A 4 25.00 -7.55 -8.08
CA TYR A 4 26.14 -8.42 -8.38
C TYR A 4 27.37 -7.58 -8.68
N ILE A 5 28.49 -7.89 -8.01
CA ILE A 5 29.82 -7.34 -8.30
C ILE A 5 30.78 -8.52 -8.40
N HIS A 6 31.38 -8.75 -9.57
CA HIS A 6 32.37 -9.82 -9.77
C HIS A 6 31.95 -11.17 -9.13
N SER A 7 30.72 -11.61 -9.39
CA SER A 7 30.12 -12.86 -8.85
C SER A 7 29.72 -12.85 -7.37
N PHE A 8 29.98 -11.77 -6.62
CA PHE A 8 29.47 -11.60 -5.26
C PHE A 8 28.09 -10.94 -5.26
N LYS A 9 27.19 -11.49 -4.45
CA LYS A 9 25.85 -10.94 -4.22
C LYS A 9 25.86 -10.04 -2.99
N ILE A 10 25.58 -8.76 -3.19
CA ILE A 10 25.57 -7.76 -2.13
C ILE A 10 24.16 -7.15 -2.03
N ASP A 11 23.59 -7.17 -0.82
CA ASP A 11 22.29 -6.56 -0.54
C ASP A 11 22.49 -5.25 0.23
N ILE A 12 22.14 -4.11 -0.39
CA ILE A 12 22.25 -2.77 0.21
C ILE A 12 20.84 -2.21 0.43
N SER A 13 20.51 -1.81 1.66
CA SER A 13 19.21 -1.19 1.98
C SER A 13 19.02 0.15 1.25
N ASN A 14 17.82 0.41 0.73
CA ASN A 14 17.51 1.71 0.09
C ASN A 14 17.61 2.86 1.09
N LYS A 15 17.25 2.61 2.35
CA LYS A 15 17.30 3.62 3.42
C LYS A 15 18.71 4.16 3.68
N LEU A 16 19.75 3.40 3.34
CA LEU A 16 21.15 3.85 3.47
C LEU A 16 21.54 4.89 2.41
N ILE A 17 20.77 5.02 1.33
CA ILE A 17 21.08 6.00 0.27
C ILE A 17 20.47 7.37 0.60
N ASP A 18 19.33 7.38 1.27
CA ASP A 18 18.55 8.60 1.51
C ASP A 18 18.97 9.33 2.79
N ASN A 19 19.93 8.79 3.55
CA ASN A 19 20.46 9.40 4.77
C ASN A 19 21.64 10.34 4.45
N ASN A 20 21.39 11.65 4.50
CA ASN A 20 22.43 12.70 4.40
C ASN A 20 23.36 12.77 5.62
N THR A 21 23.13 11.94 6.63
CA THR A 21 23.93 11.83 7.87
C THR A 21 25.12 10.89 7.75
N LEU A 22 25.31 10.21 6.62
CA LEU A 22 26.43 9.30 6.43
C LEU A 22 27.75 10.06 6.20
N PRO A 23 28.87 9.57 6.77
CA PRO A 23 30.20 10.03 6.41
C PRO A 23 30.41 10.03 4.89
N VAL A 24 31.09 11.07 4.38
CA VAL A 24 31.33 11.30 2.94
C VAL A 24 32.00 10.09 2.26
N GLU A 25 32.91 9.42 2.97
CA GLU A 25 33.60 8.22 2.49
C GLU A 25 32.64 7.07 2.19
N LEU A 26 31.67 6.82 3.06
CA LEU A 26 30.67 5.77 2.88
C LEU A 26 29.73 6.10 1.72
N ILE A 27 29.36 7.37 1.55
CA ILE A 27 28.58 7.84 0.41
C ILE A 27 29.33 7.57 -0.90
N ASN A 28 30.63 7.86 -0.94
CA ASN A 28 31.47 7.62 -2.11
C ASN A 28 31.62 6.12 -2.40
N ALA A 29 31.83 5.29 -1.38
CA ALA A 29 31.88 3.84 -1.53
C ALA A 29 30.58 3.27 -2.12
N ILE A 30 29.42 3.72 -1.65
CA ILE A 30 28.11 3.31 -2.18
C ILE A 30 27.95 3.75 -3.65
N LYS A 31 28.42 4.94 -4.02
CA LYS A 31 28.41 5.41 -5.42
C LYS A 31 29.29 4.52 -6.32
N VAL A 32 30.49 4.17 -5.87
CA VAL A 32 31.40 3.28 -6.60
C VAL A 32 30.75 1.91 -6.79
N ILE A 33 30.19 1.34 -5.73
CA ILE A 33 29.46 0.07 -5.79
C ILE A 33 28.34 0.16 -6.83
N ARG A 34 27.51 1.19 -6.79
CA ARG A 34 26.42 1.37 -7.77
C ARG A 34 26.92 1.45 -9.21
N LYS A 35 28.00 2.19 -9.46
CA LYS A 35 28.58 2.37 -10.80
C LYS A 35 29.08 1.05 -11.39
N HIS A 36 29.65 0.18 -10.56
CA HIS A 36 30.27 -1.08 -11.01
C HIS A 36 29.40 -2.31 -10.77
N SER A 37 28.23 -2.16 -10.14
CA SER A 37 27.30 -3.25 -9.90
C SER A 37 26.26 -3.41 -11.01
N THR A 38 25.83 -4.65 -11.23
CA THR A 38 24.59 -4.93 -11.96
C THR A 38 23.43 -5.08 -10.97
N LYS A 39 22.39 -4.26 -11.15
CA LYS A 39 21.17 -4.36 -10.33
C LYS A 39 20.46 -5.66 -10.67
N VAL A 40 20.21 -6.49 -9.66
CA VAL A 40 19.46 -7.74 -9.86
C VAL A 40 17.98 -7.40 -9.89
N PRO A 41 17.29 -7.62 -11.03
CA PRO A 41 15.85 -7.45 -11.07
C PRO A 41 15.18 -8.50 -10.18
N SER A 42 14.02 -8.16 -9.62
CA SER A 42 13.19 -9.17 -8.95
C SER A 42 12.85 -10.28 -9.93
N THR A 43 12.98 -11.52 -9.47
CA THR A 43 12.56 -12.70 -10.25
C THR A 43 11.05 -12.65 -10.52
N GLN A 44 10.59 -13.35 -11.56
CA GLN A 44 9.16 -13.40 -11.88
C GLN A 44 8.33 -13.89 -10.68
N LYS A 45 8.76 -14.97 -10.03
CA LYS A 45 8.16 -15.48 -8.79
C LYS A 45 8.03 -14.42 -7.69
N GLN A 46 9.06 -13.59 -7.49
CA GLN A 46 9.02 -12.51 -6.50
C GLN A 46 8.06 -11.39 -6.90
N LYS A 47 7.97 -11.07 -8.19
CA LYS A 47 7.02 -10.07 -8.70
C LYS A 47 5.58 -10.55 -8.51
N ASP A 48 5.33 -11.82 -8.82
CA ASP A 48 3.99 -12.42 -8.70
C ASP A 48 3.56 -12.49 -7.24
N ALA A 49 4.42 -12.99 -6.35
CA ALA A 49 4.14 -12.99 -4.91
C ALA A 49 3.85 -11.59 -4.35
N ALA A 50 4.53 -10.55 -4.84
CA ALA A 50 4.27 -9.16 -4.44
C ALA A 50 2.92 -8.64 -4.97
N LYS A 51 2.52 -9.03 -6.19
CA LYS A 51 1.21 -8.73 -6.75
C LYS A 51 0.11 -9.40 -5.93
N ASP A 52 0.26 -10.69 -5.65
CA ASP A 52 -0.72 -11.48 -4.90
C ASP A 52 -0.92 -10.92 -3.48
N ALA A 53 0.19 -10.58 -2.79
CA ALA A 53 0.12 -9.94 -1.48
C ALA A 53 -0.57 -8.56 -1.55
N THR A 54 -0.37 -7.81 -2.63
CA THR A 54 -1.03 -6.50 -2.82
C THR A 54 -2.52 -6.67 -3.08
N GLN A 55 -2.90 -7.61 -3.95
CA GLN A 55 -4.30 -7.93 -4.26
C GLN A 55 -5.04 -8.43 -3.02
N SER A 56 -4.43 -9.33 -2.25
CA SER A 56 -5.00 -9.83 -1.00
C SER A 56 -5.27 -8.69 -0.01
N ARG A 57 -4.33 -7.75 0.16
CA ARG A 57 -4.54 -6.57 1.01
C ARG A 57 -5.66 -5.66 0.52
N GLN A 58 -5.78 -5.48 -0.80
CA GLN A 58 -6.86 -4.70 -1.40
C GLN A 58 -8.23 -5.35 -1.16
N GLN A 59 -8.33 -6.67 -1.36
CA GLN A 59 -9.56 -7.43 -1.10
C GLN A 59 -9.96 -7.36 0.38
N ILE A 60 -9.01 -7.52 1.30
CA ILE A 60 -9.30 -7.41 2.74
C ILE A 60 -9.84 -6.02 3.08
N ALA A 61 -9.25 -4.96 2.53
CA ALA A 61 -9.71 -3.59 2.76
C ALA A 61 -11.11 -3.36 2.16
N GLN A 62 -11.35 -3.84 0.94
CA GLN A 62 -12.65 -3.78 0.28
C GLN A 62 -13.72 -4.48 1.11
N ASN A 63 -13.49 -5.73 1.53
CA ASN A 63 -14.45 -6.50 2.33
C ASN A 63 -14.77 -5.80 3.66
N LYS A 64 -13.77 -5.18 4.32
CA LYS A 64 -14.00 -4.41 5.55
C LYS A 64 -14.87 -3.18 5.31
N ILE A 65 -14.65 -2.48 4.20
CA ILE A 65 -15.42 -1.30 3.82
C ILE A 65 -16.86 -1.70 3.46
N GLU A 66 -17.04 -2.74 2.65
CA GLU A 66 -18.36 -3.27 2.29
C GLU A 66 -19.14 -3.71 3.53
N ASN A 67 -18.50 -4.43 4.45
CA ASN A 67 -19.12 -4.83 5.72
C ASN A 67 -19.51 -3.62 6.57
N ALA A 68 -18.64 -2.61 6.67
CA ALA A 68 -18.94 -1.39 7.42
C ALA A 68 -20.12 -0.62 6.82
N VAL A 69 -20.17 -0.48 5.49
CA VAL A 69 -21.30 0.14 4.79
C VAL A 69 -22.58 -0.64 5.04
N ASN A 70 -22.53 -1.97 4.98
CA ASN A 70 -23.70 -2.80 5.26
C ASN A 70 -24.21 -2.64 6.69
N ILE A 71 -23.32 -2.56 7.68
CA ILE A 71 -23.68 -2.29 9.08
C ILE A 71 -24.38 -0.95 9.21
N LEU A 72 -23.76 0.12 8.71
CA LEU A 72 -24.35 1.48 8.73
C LEU A 72 -25.71 1.53 8.05
N ARG A 73 -25.86 0.81 6.93
CA ARG A 73 -27.15 0.72 6.22
C ARG A 73 -28.21 -0.02 7.04
N MET A 74 -27.85 -1.09 7.75
CA MET A 74 -28.78 -1.84 8.60
C MET A 74 -29.22 -1.03 9.83
N GLU A 75 -28.35 -0.17 10.33
CA GLU A 75 -28.60 0.72 11.47
C GLU A 75 -29.28 2.05 11.06
N ASP A 76 -29.55 2.21 9.75
CA ASP A 76 -30.02 3.46 9.12
C ASP A 76 -29.18 4.70 9.48
N GLU A 77 -27.89 4.46 9.69
CA GLU A 77 -26.92 5.52 9.94
C GLU A 77 -26.38 6.11 8.63
N LEU A 78 -25.84 7.32 8.75
CA LEU A 78 -25.30 8.06 7.62
C LEU A 78 -24.01 7.40 7.10
N ILE A 79 -23.97 7.08 5.81
CA ILE A 79 -22.86 6.40 5.15
C ILE A 79 -21.91 7.47 4.58
N ASN A 80 -20.85 7.81 5.31
CA ASN A 80 -19.81 8.72 4.87
C ASN A 80 -18.41 8.18 5.17
N ASN A 81 -17.37 8.80 4.63
CA ASN A 81 -15.99 8.34 4.83
C ASN A 81 -15.58 8.25 6.30
N SER A 82 -16.10 9.11 7.18
CA SER A 82 -15.78 9.10 8.60
C SER A 82 -16.50 7.98 9.35
N SER A 83 -17.79 7.75 9.09
CA SER A 83 -18.56 6.66 9.70
C SER A 83 -18.08 5.31 9.22
N VAL A 84 -17.78 5.18 7.92
CA VAL A 84 -17.16 3.96 7.38
C VAL A 84 -15.79 3.73 8.00
N GLN A 85 -15.00 4.78 8.26
CA GLN A 85 -13.70 4.63 8.93
C GLN A 85 -13.86 4.08 10.36
N SER A 86 -14.79 4.63 11.15
CA SER A 86 -14.98 4.20 12.54
C SER A 86 -15.43 2.74 12.62
N VAL A 87 -16.32 2.30 11.72
CA VAL A 87 -16.84 0.93 11.71
C VAL A 87 -15.86 -0.08 11.09
N SER A 88 -15.20 0.27 9.98
CA SER A 88 -14.30 -0.66 9.25
C SER A 88 -12.96 -0.88 9.95
N GLY A 89 -12.52 0.05 10.81
CA GLY A 89 -11.17 0.07 11.39
C GLY A 89 -10.06 0.30 10.36
N CYS A 90 -10.39 0.70 9.14
CA CYS A 90 -9.43 1.08 8.11
C CYS A 90 -8.92 2.51 8.33
N SER A 91 -7.73 2.84 7.81
CA SER A 91 -7.25 4.22 7.82
C SER A 91 -8.10 5.10 6.90
N ILE A 92 -8.29 6.38 7.24
CA ILE A 92 -9.06 7.31 6.40
C ILE A 92 -8.54 7.38 4.96
N ASN A 93 -7.23 7.26 4.75
CA ASN A 93 -6.61 7.25 3.42
C ASN A 93 -6.97 6.01 2.62
N THR A 94 -7.18 4.87 3.29
CA THR A 94 -7.68 3.65 2.65
C THR A 94 -9.13 3.85 2.27
N VAL A 95 -9.97 4.34 3.18
CA VAL A 95 -11.41 4.57 2.95
C VAL A 95 -11.64 5.53 1.79
N LYS A 96 -10.90 6.65 1.74
CA LYS A 96 -11.00 7.64 0.64
C LYS A 96 -10.75 7.06 -0.75
N LYS A 97 -9.96 5.98 -0.88
CA LYS A 97 -9.77 5.30 -2.17
C LYS A 97 -11.05 4.64 -2.70
N TYR A 98 -12.00 4.36 -1.81
CA TYR A 98 -13.30 3.76 -2.12
C TYR A 98 -14.43 4.80 -1.99
N GLY A 99 -14.11 6.10 -2.05
CA GLY A 99 -15.09 7.18 -1.86
C GLY A 99 -16.28 7.12 -2.83
N GLU A 100 -16.02 6.83 -4.11
CA GLU A 100 -17.08 6.70 -5.13
C GLU A 100 -18.09 5.61 -4.77
N PHE A 101 -17.60 4.47 -4.25
CA PHE A 101 -18.47 3.38 -3.78
C PHE A 101 -19.32 3.82 -2.58
N ILE A 102 -18.71 4.48 -1.60
CA ILE A 102 -19.39 4.95 -0.37
C ILE A 102 -20.48 5.98 -0.72
N GLU A 103 -20.17 6.94 -1.60
CA GLU A 103 -21.13 7.94 -2.06
C GLU A 103 -22.30 7.33 -2.83
N ALA A 104 -22.06 6.31 -3.65
CA ALA A 104 -23.12 5.58 -4.34
C ALA A 104 -24.05 4.85 -3.35
N GLN A 105 -23.50 4.27 -2.29
CA GLN A 105 -24.29 3.56 -1.28
C GLN A 105 -25.14 4.52 -0.43
N GLU A 106 -24.64 5.70 -0.10
CA GLU A 106 -25.44 6.71 0.61
C GLU A 106 -26.61 7.23 -0.24
N LYS A 107 -26.40 7.43 -1.55
CA LYS A 107 -27.49 7.78 -2.48
C LYS A 107 -28.58 6.72 -2.49
N LEU A 108 -28.19 5.44 -2.59
CA LEU A 108 -29.12 4.31 -2.55
C LEU A 108 -29.90 4.26 -1.22
N ARG A 109 -29.24 4.51 -0.08
CA ARG A 109 -29.91 4.58 1.22
C ARG A 109 -31.01 5.65 1.23
N LEU A 110 -30.69 6.86 0.77
CA LEU A 110 -31.63 7.99 0.69
C LEU A 110 -32.79 7.75 -0.28
N GLU A 111 -32.58 6.95 -1.32
CA GLU A 111 -33.63 6.56 -2.28
C GLU A 111 -34.58 5.52 -1.72
N CYS A 112 -34.09 4.55 -0.91
CA CYS A 112 -34.92 3.51 -0.30
C CYS A 112 -35.75 3.98 0.90
N CYS A 113 -35.41 5.12 1.52
CA CYS A 113 -36.20 5.73 2.61
C CYS A 113 -37.34 6.65 2.14
N LYS A 114 -37.61 6.73 0.82
CA LYS A 114 -38.78 7.43 0.25
C LYS A 114 -39.89 6.46 -0.08
#